data_AF-A0A4Q3XZ59-F1
#
_entry.id   AF-A0A4Q3XZ59-F1
#
_cell.length_a   1.000
_cell.length_b   1.000
_cell.length_c   1.000
_cell.angle_alpha   90.00
_cell.angle_beta   90.00
_cell.angle_gamma   90.00
#
_symmetry.space_group_name_H-M   'P 1'
#
loop_
_entity.id
_entity.type
_entity.pdbx_description
1 polymer ?
#
loop_
_entity_poly.entity_id
_entity_poly.type
_entity_poly.pdbx_seq_one_letter_code
_entity_poly.pdbx_strand_id
1 'polypeptide(L)' 'MAALAAARENAGLTQEELGRRLGVDQTYVSKYETGRRRIDVVEFMRIVAAVQANPTDLLSKVWPSR' A
#
# COMPACT_ATOMS: atom_id res chain seq x y z
N MET A 1 -2.25 -2.76 6.94
CA MET A 1 -3.50 -2.42 6.25
C MET A 1 -3.83 -3.46 5.19
N ALA A 2 -4.88 -4.24 5.43
CA ALA A 2 -5.33 -5.30 4.51
C ALA A 2 -5.65 -4.77 3.10
N ALA A 3 -6.19 -3.55 2.98
CA ALA A 3 -6.49 -2.94 1.69
C ALA A 3 -5.23 -2.71 0.81
N LEU A 4 -4.11 -2.27 1.40
CA LEU A 4 -2.85 -2.06 0.67
C LEU A 4 -2.22 -3.39 0.25
N ALA A 5 -2.27 -4.41 1.11
CA ALA A 5 -1.79 -5.74 0.77
C ALA A 5 -2.58 -6.34 -0.42
N ALA A 6 -3.92 -6.24 -0.37
CA ALA A 6 -4.77 -6.69 -1.47
C ALA A 6 -4.52 -5.92 -2.77
N ALA A 7 -4.28 -4.60 -2.70
CA ALA A 7 -3.94 -3.81 -3.88
C ALA A 7 -2.59 -4.24 -4.50
N ARG A 8 -1.59 -4.52 -3.68
CA ARG A 8 -0.30 -5.08 -4.13
C ARG A 8 -0.49 -6.43 -4.82
N GLU A 9 -1.29 -7.31 -4.23
CA GLU A 9 -1.56 -8.66 -4.78
C GLU A 9 -2.30 -8.58 -6.11
N ASN A 10 -3.29 -7.70 -6.23
CA ASN A 10 -3.99 -7.46 -7.50
C ASN A 10 -3.07 -6.89 -8.58
N ALA A 11 -2.03 -6.15 -8.20
CA ALA A 11 -0.98 -5.68 -9.10
C ALA A 11 0.07 -6.76 -9.44
N GLY A 12 -0.06 -7.98 -8.90
CA GLY A 12 0.86 -9.10 -9.16
C GLY A 12 2.25 -8.92 -8.55
N LEU A 13 2.41 -8.08 -7.54
CA LEU A 13 3.71 -7.75 -6.96
C LEU A 13 3.97 -8.52 -5.67
N THR A 14 5.21 -8.95 -5.46
CA THR A 14 5.68 -9.36 -4.13
C THR A 14 5.97 -8.12 -3.26
N GLN A 15 6.09 -8.31 -1.94
CA GLN A 15 6.49 -7.21 -1.06
C GLN A 15 7.90 -6.68 -1.37
N GLU A 16 8.83 -7.56 -1.80
CA GLU A 16 10.16 -7.14 -2.25
C GLU A 16 10.10 -6.29 -3.52
N GLU A 17 9.28 -6.67 -4.49
CA GLU A 17 9.12 -5.91 -5.72
C GLU A 17 8.50 -4.53 -5.47
N LEU A 18 7.49 -4.46 -4.61
CA LEU A 18 6.92 -3.17 -4.20
C LEU A 18 7.94 -2.31 -3.45
N GLY A 19 8.74 -2.92 -2.57
CA GLY A 19 9.84 -2.24 -1.89
C GLY A 19 10.81 -1.61 -2.88
N ARG A 20 11.27 -2.38 -3.87
CA ARG A 20 12.15 -1.88 -4.95
C ARG A 20 11.54 -0.69 -5.69
N ARG A 21 10.26 -0.76 -6.07
CA ARG A 21 9.56 0.35 -6.75
C ARG A 21 9.46 1.61 -5.90
N LEU A 22 9.34 1.45 -4.59
CA LEU A 22 9.19 2.56 -3.64
C LEU A 22 10.54 3.11 -3.12
N GLY A 23 11.65 2.41 -3.41
CA GLY A 23 12.97 2.74 -2.87
C GLY A 23 13.12 2.41 -1.38
N VAL A 24 12.41 1.37 -0.91
CA VAL A 24 12.42 0.91 0.48
C VAL A 24 12.63 -0.61 0.55
N ASP A 25 12.97 -1.14 1.72
CA ASP A 25 13.08 -2.59 1.91
C ASP A 25 11.72 -3.29 2.03
N GLN A 26 11.71 -4.62 1.88
CA GLN A 26 10.51 -5.44 2.05
C GLN A 26 9.91 -5.35 3.47
N THR A 27 10.74 -5.12 4.48
CA THR A 27 10.28 -5.02 5.89
C THR A 27 9.45 -3.76 6.10
N TYR A 28 9.77 -2.67 5.41
CA TYR A 28 8.97 -1.45 5.36
C TYR A 28 7.56 -1.76 4.84
N VAL A 29 7.48 -2.50 3.73
CA VAL A 29 6.22 -2.96 3.12
C VAL A 29 5.42 -3.80 4.09
N SER A 30 6.04 -4.84 4.66
CA SER A 30 5.41 -5.73 5.64
C SER A 30 4.87 -4.97 6.86
N LYS A 31 5.62 -3.98 7.37
CA LYS A 31 5.21 -3.20 8.56
C LYS A 31 3.93 -2.38 8.30
N TYR A 32 3.78 -1.72 7.15
CA TYR A 32 2.54 -0.98 6.88
C TYR A 32 1.40 -1.91 6.45
N GLU A 33 1.68 -3.03 5.76
CA GLU A 33 0.66 -4.04 5.40
C GLU A 33 0.10 -4.78 6.61
N THR A 34 0.88 -4.93 7.68
CA THR A 34 0.43 -5.52 8.95
C THR A 34 -0.09 -4.49 9.96
N GLY A 35 0.03 -3.19 9.66
CA GLY A 35 -0.40 -2.11 10.57
C GLY A 35 0.56 -1.84 11.73
N ARG A 36 1.74 -2.47 11.75
CA ARG A 36 2.82 -2.21 12.71
C ARG A 36 3.51 -0.86 12.48
N ARG A 37 3.31 -0.25 11.31
CA ARG A 37 3.72 1.11 10.98
C ARG A 37 2.53 1.87 10.40
N ARG A 38 2.29 3.09 10.91
CA ARG A 38 1.40 4.06 10.29
C ARG A 38 2.10 4.70 9.09
N ILE A 39 1.36 4.95 8.04
CA ILE A 39 1.81 5.73 6.89
C ILE A 39 1.06 7.05 6.86
N ASP A 40 1.69 8.11 6.38
CA ASP A 40 1.01 9.38 6.12
C ASP A 40 0.32 9.37 4.73
N VAL A 41 -0.39 10.46 4.42
CA VAL A 41 -1.14 10.57 3.16
C VAL A 41 -0.23 10.63 1.93
N VAL A 42 0.96 11.20 2.03
CA VAL A 42 1.91 11.28 0.91
C VAL A 42 2.49 9.90 0.62
N GLU A 43 2.86 9.17 1.67
CA GLU A 43 3.29 7.78 1.58
C GLU A 43 2.19 6.89 0.98
N PHE A 44 0.94 7.07 1.42
CA PHE A 44 -0.21 6.38 0.85
C PHE A 44 -0.33 6.63 -0.66
N MET A 45 -0.28 7.89 -1.10
CA MET A 45 -0.37 8.23 -2.52
C MET A 45 0.76 7.62 -3.35
N ARG A 46 2.00 7.59 -2.81
CA ARG A 46 3.14 6.93 -3.46
C ARG A 46 2.94 5.42 -3.59
N ILE A 47 2.43 4.77 -2.54
CA ILE A 47 2.16 3.32 -2.57
C ILE A 47 1.06 3.02 -3.59
N VAL A 48 -0.04 3.77 -3.59
CA VAL A 48 -1.14 3.62 -4.55
C VAL A 48 -0.66 3.76 -5.99
N ALA A 49 0.17 4.76 -6.27
CA ALA A 49 0.75 4.97 -7.59
C ALA A 49 1.66 3.80 -8.01
N ALA A 50 2.49 3.27 -7.10
CA ALA A 50 3.41 2.16 -7.37
C ALA A 50 2.70 0.83 -7.70
N VAL A 51 1.48 0.63 -7.17
CA VAL A 51 0.62 -0.52 -7.46
C VAL A 51 -0.44 -0.23 -8.53
N GLN A 52 -0.39 0.95 -9.17
CA GLN A 52 -1.31 1.36 -10.25
C GLN A 52 -2.80 1.25 -9.86
N ALA A 53 -3.13 1.54 -8.60
CA ALA A 53 -4.51 1.55 -8.12
C ALA A 53 -5.10 2.96 -8.12
N ASN A 54 -6.44 3.05 -8.03
CA ASN A 54 -7.13 4.32 -7.80
C ASN A 54 -7.10 4.68 -6.30
N PRO A 55 -6.63 5.88 -5.91
CA PRO A 55 -6.52 6.28 -4.51
C PRO A 55 -7.88 6.42 -3.82
N THR A 56 -8.92 6.87 -4.52
CA THR A 56 -10.28 7.02 -3.98
C THR A 56 -10.91 5.66 -3.68
N ASP A 57 -10.75 4.70 -4.58
CA ASP A 57 -11.25 3.34 -4.40
C ASP A 57 -10.55 2.62 -3.25
N LEU A 58 -9.27 2.91 -3.04
CA LEU A 58 -8.52 2.32 -1.94
C LEU A 58 -8.84 2.99 -0.61
N LEU A 59 -9.01 4.32 -0.62
CA LEU A 59 -9.35 5.08 0.57
C LEU A 59 -10.73 4.68 1.10
N SER A 60 -11.72 4.44 0.25
CA SER A 60 -13.06 3.98 0.67
C SER A 60 -13.04 2.60 1.36
N LYS A 61 -12.06 1.75 1.04
CA LYS A 61 -11.85 0.45 1.71
C LYS A 61 -11.18 0.59 3.09
N VAL A 62 -10.36 1.61 3.27
CA VAL A 62 -9.63 1.88 4.54
C VAL A 62 -10.48 2.71 5.49
N TRP A 63 -11.23 3.65 4.93
CA TRP A 63 -12.10 4.57 5.63
C TRP A 63 -13.48 4.50 4.98
N PRO A 64 -14.37 3.61 5.45
CA PRO A 64 -15.75 3.60 5.02
C PRO A 64 -16.46 4.82 5.63
N SER A 65 -16.37 5.97 4.95
CA SER A 65 -17.31 7.06 5.18
C SER A 65 -18.71 6.54 4.82
N ARG A 66 -19.65 6.66 5.75
CA ARG A 66 -21.08 6.51 5.47
C ARG A 66 -21.53 7.50 4.40
#